data_AF-A0A521XWU7-F1
#
_entry.id   AF-A0A521XWU7-F1
#
_cell.length_a   1.000
_cell.length_b   1.000
_cell.length_c   1.000
_cell.angle_alpha   90.00
_cell.angle_beta   90.00
_cell.angle_gamma   90.00
#
_symmetry.space_group_name_H-M   'P 1'
#
loop_
_entity.id
_entity.type
_entity.pdbx_description
1 polymer ?
#
loop_
_entity_poly.entity_id
_entity_poly.type
_entity_poly.pdbx_seq_one_letter_code
_entity_poly.pdbx_strand_id
1 'polypeptide(L)'
;MSLKHALLGILSLEPMTGYEVKRFFDSSVQHFWNAELSQIYPTLKSLEESGFVDMRVEVQQNRPNRKIYAITDDGRAEFERWFRAPQPPADLRDPFLIKVFFGT
;
A
#
# COMPACT_ATOMS: atom_id res chain seq x y z
N MET A 1 -3.77 -3.69 9.01
CA MET A 1 -3.12 -2.91 7.93
C MET A 1 -3.19 -3.74 6.65
N SER A 2 -3.66 -3.18 5.52
CA SER A 2 -3.79 -3.90 4.25
C SER A 2 -2.92 -3.21 3.19
N LEU A 3 -2.22 -3.99 2.35
CA LEU A 3 -1.42 -3.47 1.24
C LEU A 3 -2.24 -2.54 0.33
N LYS A 4 -3.56 -2.78 0.21
CA LYS A 4 -4.49 -1.90 -0.50
C LYS A 4 -4.42 -0.45 -0.02
N HIS A 5 -4.52 -0.22 1.28
CA HIS A 5 -4.52 1.13 1.85
C HIS A 5 -3.14 1.79 1.76
N ALA A 6 -2.06 1.01 1.85
CA ALA A 6 -0.71 1.53 1.61
C ALA A 6 -0.55 2.01 0.16
N LEU A 7 -1.05 1.25 -0.82
CA LEU A 7 -1.02 1.64 -2.23
C LEU A 7 -1.87 2.89 -2.50
N LEU A 8 -3.06 2.99 -1.90
CA LEU A 8 -3.89 4.20 -1.99
C LEU A 8 -3.17 5.41 -1.39
N GLY A 9 -2.53 5.26 -0.23
CA GLY A 9 -1.73 6.32 0.38
C GLY A 9 -0.61 6.83 -0.53
N ILE A 10 0.13 5.92 -1.18
CA ILE A 10 1.21 6.28 -2.12
C ILE A 10 0.64 7.01 -3.36
N LEU A 11 -0.39 6.44 -3.99
CA LEU A 11 -1.02 7.03 -5.17
C LEU A 11 -1.77 8.34 -4.88
N SER A 12 -2.00 8.66 -3.61
CA SER A 12 -2.56 9.94 -3.19
C SER A 12 -1.58 11.12 -3.33
N LEU A 13 -0.27 10.82 -3.37
CA LEU A 13 0.80 11.80 -3.56
C LEU A 13 0.90 12.23 -5.02
N GLU A 14 1.00 11.26 -5.92
CA GLU A 14 1.03 11.46 -7.37
C GLU A 14 0.70 10.17 -8.13
N PRO A 15 0.25 10.25 -9.39
CA PRO A 15 0.12 9.09 -10.26
C PRO A 15 1.47 8.43 -10.54
N MET A 16 1.53 7.10 -10.45
CA MET A 16 2.78 6.34 -10.57
C MET A 16 2.60 5.05 -11.37
N THR A 17 3.68 4.55 -11.97
CA THR A 17 3.76 3.17 -12.44
C THR A 17 3.86 2.18 -11.27
N GLY A 18 3.49 0.92 -11.49
CA GLY A 18 3.67 -0.12 -10.48
C GLY A 18 5.13 -0.31 -10.04
N TYR A 19 6.09 -0.01 -10.91
CA TYR A 19 7.52 -0.03 -10.58
C TYR A 19 7.93 1.16 -9.71
N GLU A 20 7.45 2.37 -9.99
CA GLU A 20 7.67 3.55 -9.15
C GLU A 20 7.08 3.36 -7.76
N VAL A 21 5.88 2.77 -7.67
CA VAL A 21 5.27 2.38 -6.39
C VAL A 21 6.18 1.43 -5.61
N LYS A 22 6.75 0.39 -6.25
CA LYS A 22 7.72 -0.51 -5.60
C LYS A 22 8.96 0.24 -5.13
N ARG A 23 9.52 1.11 -5.97
CA ARG A 23 10.67 1.94 -5.59
C ARG A 23 10.36 2.84 -4.39
N PHE A 24 9.13 3.35 -4.31
CA PHE A 24 8.67 4.12 -3.16
C PHE A 24 8.61 3.27 -1.89
N PHE A 25 8.11 2.03 -1.98
CA PHE A 25 8.14 1.08 -0.85
C PHE A 25 9.57 0.85 -0.34
N ASP A 26 10.49 0.52 -1.25
CA ASP A 26 11.87 0.17 -0.92
C ASP A 26 12.64 1.33 -0.28
N SER A 27 12.29 2.57 -0.63
CA SER A 27 12.96 3.77 -0.11
C SER A 27 12.32 4.37 1.14
N SER A 28 11.00 4.22 1.32
CA SER A 28 10.26 5.01 2.32
C SER A 28 9.68 4.19 3.47
N VAL A 29 9.34 2.92 3.23
CA VAL A 29 8.58 2.11 4.21
C VAL A 29 9.11 0.69 4.40
N GLN A 30 10.20 0.31 3.71
CA GLN A 30 10.86 -1.00 3.82
C GLN A 30 10.99 -1.53 5.25
N HIS A 31 11.34 -0.65 6.20
CA HIS A 31 11.59 -1.04 7.60
C HIS A 31 10.35 -1.56 8.33
N PHE A 32 9.15 -1.20 7.87
CA PHE A 32 7.89 -1.54 8.53
C PHE A 32 6.90 -2.26 7.59
N TRP A 33 7.14 -2.22 6.28
CA TRP A 33 6.30 -2.88 5.27
C TRP A 33 7.09 -3.22 4.01
N ASN A 34 7.24 -4.51 3.74
CA ASN A 34 7.80 -5.00 2.47
C ASN A 34 6.66 -5.56 1.60
N ALA A 35 6.61 -5.09 0.35
CA ALA A 35 5.70 -5.59 -0.67
C ALA A 35 6.49 -5.94 -1.93
N GLU A 36 6.33 -7.17 -2.41
CA GLU A 36 6.93 -7.62 -3.65
C GLU A 36 6.10 -7.19 -4.86
N LEU A 37 6.72 -7.06 -6.04
CA LEU A 37 5.99 -6.73 -7.28
C LEU A 37 4.87 -7.73 -7.56
N SER A 38 5.07 -9.01 -7.21
CA SER A 38 4.07 -10.07 -7.30
C SER A 38 2.83 -9.83 -6.42
N GLN A 39 2.93 -8.99 -5.38
CA GLN A 39 1.81 -8.57 -4.54
C GLN A 39 1.25 -7.22 -4.98
N ILE A 40 2.12 -6.30 -5.42
CA ILE A 40 1.72 -4.95 -5.86
C ILE A 40 0.81 -5.01 -7.08
N TYR A 41 1.20 -5.71 -8.15
CA TYR A 41 0.42 -5.70 -9.40
C TYR A 41 -0.99 -6.31 -9.25
N PRO A 42 -1.18 -7.48 -8.60
CA PRO A 42 -2.53 -7.98 -8.34
C PRO A 42 -3.35 -7.05 -7.45
N THR A 43 -2.72 -6.38 -6.49
CA THR A 43 -3.43 -5.45 -5.61
C THR A 43 -3.85 -4.18 -6.34
N LEU A 44 -3.00 -3.62 -7.19
CA LEU A 44 -3.34 -2.49 -8.08
C LEU A 44 -4.49 -2.86 -9.01
N LYS A 45 -4.47 -4.07 -9.59
CA LYS A 45 -5.58 -4.58 -10.41
C LYS A 45 -6.88 -4.70 -9.60
N SER A 46 -6.82 -5.20 -8.37
CA SER A 46 -8.01 -5.28 -7.51
C SER A 46 -8.55 -3.89 -7.13
N LEU A 47 -7.69 -2.90 -6.93
CA LEU A 47 -8.10 -1.51 -6.68
C LEU A 47 -8.74 -0.87 -7.91
N GLU A 48 -8.21 -1.16 -9.10
CA GLU A 48 -8.78 -0.76 -10.40
C GLU A 48 -10.17 -1.37 -10.60
N GLU A 49 -10.31 -2.68 -10.41
CA GLU A 49 -11.59 -3.39 -10.49
C GLU A 49 -12.62 -2.88 -9.46
N SER A 50 -12.16 -2.30 -8.34
CA SER A 50 -13.01 -1.70 -7.30
C SER A 50 -13.32 -0.22 -7.54
N GLY A 51 -12.79 0.40 -8.59
CA GLY A 51 -12.98 1.83 -8.88
C GLY A 51 -12.19 2.79 -7.98
N PHE A 52 -11.26 2.29 -7.16
CA PHE A 52 -10.46 3.12 -6.25
C PHE A 52 -9.21 3.69 -6.90
N VAL A 53 -8.79 3.13 -8.04
CA VAL A 53 -7.62 3.55 -8.80
C VAL A 53 -7.97 3.47 -10.28
N ASP A 54 -7.65 4.50 -11.05
CA ASP A 54 -7.68 4.44 -12.50
C ASP A 54 -6.31 4.01 -13.05
N MET A 55 -6.32 3.26 -14.14
CA MET A 55 -5.12 2.89 -14.88
C MET A 55 -5.20 3.40 -16.31
N ARG A 56 -4.18 4.14 -16.73
CA ARG A 56 -4.00 4.55 -18.12
C ARG A 56 -2.71 4.00 -18.69
N VAL A 57 -2.76 3.59 -19.95
CA VAL A 57 -1.57 3.19 -20.71
C VAL A 57 -1.00 4.43 -21.37
N GLU A 58 0.23 4.77 -21.01
CA GLU A 58 1.00 5.79 -21.70
C GLU A 58 1.85 5.13 -22.78
N VAL A 59 1.55 5.47 -24.04
CA VAL A 59 2.27 4.95 -25.20
C VAL A 59 3.58 5.70 -25.35
N GLN A 60 4.68 4.96 -25.40
CA GLN A 60 6.02 5.53 -25.54
C GLN A 60 6.60 5.17 -26.91
N GLN A 61 7.29 6.11 -27.57
CA GLN A 61 8.07 5.80 -28.77
C GLN A 61 9.39 5.15 -28.36
N ASN A 62 9.76 4.05 -29.02
CA ASN A 62 11.00 3.29 -28.79
C ASN A 62 11.19 2.71 -27.38
N ARG A 63 10.14 2.61 -26.55
CA ARG A 63 10.16 1.95 -25.24
C ARG A 63 8.84 1.20 -24.99
N PRO A 64 8.81 0.19 -24.10
CA PRO A 64 7.57 -0.45 -23.71
C PRO A 64 6.56 0.56 -23.15
N ASN A 65 5.28 0.38 -23.46
CA ASN A 65 4.21 1.19 -22.88
C ASN A 65 4.21 1.03 -21.36
N ARG A 66 3.92 2.12 -20.64
CA ARG A 66 3.84 2.11 -19.17
C ARG A 66 2.40 2.24 -18.71
N LYS A 67 2.05 1.48 -17.67
CA LYS A 67 0.77 1.62 -16.97
C LYS A 67 0.94 2.61 -15.85
N ILE A 68 0.21 3.73 -15.91
CA ILE A 68 0.17 4.75 -14.87
C ILE A 68 -1.12 4.55 -14.09
N TYR A 69 -0.97 4.41 -12.78
CA TYR A 69 -2.06 4.29 -11.83
C TYR A 69 -2.27 5.63 -11.13
N ALA A 70 -3.53 6.04 -10.96
CA ALA A 70 -3.91 7.26 -10.26
C ALA A 70 -5.06 6.97 -9.30
N ILE A 71 -5.02 7.50 -8.08
CA ILE A 71 -6.14 7.35 -7.15
C ILE A 71 -7.37 8.10 -7.67
N THR A 72 -8.56 7.50 -7.52
CA THR A 72 -9.84 8.16 -7.80
C THR A 72 -10.35 8.91 -6.57
N ASP A 73 -11.43 9.68 -6.72
CA ASP A 73 -12.10 10.33 -5.59
C ASP A 73 -12.64 9.30 -4.58
N ASP A 74 -13.23 8.20 -5.08
CA ASP A 74 -13.69 7.09 -4.24
C ASP A 74 -12.53 6.41 -3.52
N GLY A 75 -11.39 6.22 -4.19
CA GLY A 75 -10.18 5.68 -3.57
C GLY A 75 -9.63 6.59 -2.48
N ARG A 76 -9.69 7.91 -2.68
CA ARG A 76 -9.30 8.90 -1.67
C ARG A 76 -10.24 8.88 -0.47
N ALA A 77 -11.54 8.77 -0.69
CA ALA A 77 -12.52 8.64 0.38
C ALA A 77 -12.32 7.35 1.20
N GLU A 78 -12.06 6.22 0.54
CA GLU A 78 -11.75 4.94 1.21
C GLU A 78 -10.46 5.03 2.02
N PHE A 79 -9.42 5.65 1.47
CA PHE A 79 -8.17 5.87 2.19
C PHE A 79 -8.37 6.73 3.43
N GLU A 80 -9.08 7.86 3.32
CA GLU A 80 -9.40 8.74 4.45
C GLU A 80 -10.22 8.03 5.53
N ARG A 81 -11.24 7.26 5.12
CA ARG A 81 -12.07 6.46 6.03
C ARG A 81 -11.20 5.49 6.83
N TRP A 82 -10.31 4.78 6.16
CA TRP A 82 -9.41 3.83 6.79
C TRP A 82 -8.36 4.52 7.67
N PHE A 83 -7.78 5.62 7.21
CA PHE A 83 -6.76 6.39 7.93
C PHE A 83 -7.28 6.95 9.25
N ARG A 84 -8.56 7.36 9.29
CA ARG A 84 -9.23 7.87 10.49
C ARG A 84 -9.79 6.77 11.39
N ALA A 85 -9.81 5.52 10.94
CA ALA A 85 -10.36 4.43 11.75
C ALA A 85 -9.45 4.15 12.95
N PRO A 86 -10.00 4.08 14.18
CA PRO A 86 -9.22 3.76 15.37
C PRO A 86 -8.49 2.43 15.20
N GLN A 87 -7.18 2.42 15.43
CA GLN A 87 -6.46 1.16 15.55
C GLN A 87 -6.72 0.60 16.94
N PRO A 88 -7.24 -0.64 17.07
CA PRO A 88 -7.33 -1.26 18.38
C PRO A 88 -5.92 -1.37 19.00
N PRO A 89 -5.81 -1.32 20.33
CA PRO A 89 -4.54 -1.55 21.00
C PRO A 89 -3.92 -2.85 20.50
N ALA A 90 -2.61 -2.84 20.24
CA ALA A 90 -1.90 -4.08 19.94
C ALA A 90 -2.09 -5.04 21.12
N ASP A 91 -2.53 -6.28 20.84
CA ASP A 91 -2.65 -7.31 21.87
C ASP A 91 -1.23 -7.67 22.33
N LEU A 92 -0.79 -7.05 23.44
CA LEU A 92 0.56 -7.20 23.96
C LEU A 92 0.68 -8.52 24.74
N ARG A 93 0.64 -9.64 24.01
CA ARG A 93 0.98 -10.97 24.53
C ARG A 93 2.45 -11.22 24.29
N ASP A 94 3.29 -10.71 25.18
CA ASP A 94 4.73 -10.94 25.14
C ASP A 94 5.14 -12.05 26.12
N PRO A 95 5.58 -13.23 25.64
CA PRO A 95 6.09 -14.29 26.49
C PRO A 95 7.27 -13.87 27.37
N PHE A 96 8.03 -12.84 26.98
CA PHE A 96 9.10 -12.27 27.80
C PHE A 96 8.54 -11.65 29.09
N LEU A 97 7.41 -10.94 29.02
CA LEU A 97 6.79 -10.35 30.21
C LEU A 97 6.30 -11.43 31.20
N ILE A 98 5.82 -12.56 30.70
CA ILE A 98 5.50 -13.72 31.54
C ILE A 98 6.76 -14.30 32.19
N LYS A 99 7.86 -14.41 31.44
CA LYS A 99 9.15 -14.89 31.96
C LYS A 99 9.74 -13.95 33.02
N VAL A 100 9.62 -12.64 32.87
CA VAL A 100 10.04 -11.65 33.89
C VAL A 100 9.18 -11.76 35.13
N PHE A 101 7.86 -11.90 34.98
CA PHE A 101 6.93 -12.01 36.11
C PHE A 101 7.18 -13.24 36.99
N PHE A 102 7.52 -14.38 36.37
CA PHE A 102 7.82 -15.64 37.07
C PHE A 102 9.32 -15.93 37.25
N GLY A 103 10.18 -15.06 36.75
CA GLY A 103 11.63 -15.18 36.88
C GLY A 103 12.06 -14.66 38.26
N THR A 104 12.19 -15.58 39.22
CA THR A 104 12.89 -15.34 40.49
C THR A 104 14.38 -15.13 40.28
#